data_AF-A0A6I5RJN5-F1
#
_entry.id   AF-A0A6I5RJN5-F1
#
_cell.length_a   1.000
_cell.length_b   1.000
_cell.length_c   1.000
_cell.angle_alpha   90.00
_cell.angle_beta   90.00
_cell.angle_gamma   90.00
#
_symmetry.space_group_name_H-M   'P 1'
#
loop_
_entity.id
_entity.type
_entity.pdbx_description
1 polymer ?
#
loop_
_entity_poly.entity_id
_entity_poly.type
_entity_poly.pdbx_seq_one_letter_code
_entity_poly.pdbx_strand_id
1 'polypeptide(L)' 'MSDANAAVICLEGVDIQSEPLEGRRRRISAAINISHPVEQIWQILTDYDHLADFIPNLAESRRIEHPEGGIRLEQVG' A
#
# COMPACT_ATOMS: atom_id res chain seq x y z
N MET A 1 4.22 12.59 29.65
CA MET A 1 3.73 11.21 29.86
C MET A 1 4.18 10.41 28.65
N SER A 2 5.16 9.52 28.87
CA SER A 2 5.75 8.51 27.97
C SER A 2 6.05 8.87 26.51
N ASP A 3 7.36 9.03 26.25
CA ASP A 3 7.98 8.78 24.95
C ASP A 3 7.60 7.36 24.44
N ALA A 4 6.88 7.30 23.33
CA ALA A 4 6.72 6.08 22.54
C ALA A 4 7.66 6.22 21.34
N ASN A 5 8.82 5.57 21.46
CA ASN A 5 9.90 5.47 20.49
C ASN A 5 9.37 4.98 19.12
N ALA A 6 9.01 5.93 18.25
CA ALA A 6 8.78 5.69 16.84
C ALA A 6 10.15 5.64 16.17
N ALA A 7 10.63 4.43 15.88
CA ALA A 7 11.81 4.27 15.04
C ALA A 7 11.43 4.72 13.62
N VAL A 8 11.82 5.94 13.26
CA VAL A 8 11.76 6.41 11.88
C VAL A 8 12.95 5.79 11.16
N ILE A 9 12.68 4.88 10.24
CA ILE A 9 13.70 4.30 9.35
C ILE A 9 13.56 5.02 8.01
N CYS A 10 14.50 5.89 7.70
CA CYS A 10 14.59 6.53 6.38
C CYS A 10 15.39 5.61 5.46
N LEU A 11 14.73 4.70 4.74
CA LEU A 11 15.29 4.23 3.46
C LEU A 11 15.28 5.44 2.51
N GLU A 12 16.34 5.71 1.75
CA GLU A 12 16.42 6.94 0.94
C GLU A 12 15.15 7.19 0.12
N GLY A 13 14.41 8.26 0.45
CA GLY A 13 13.18 8.68 -0.22
C GLY A 13 11.87 8.05 0.29
N VAL A 14 11.90 7.16 1.29
CA VAL A 14 10.70 6.56 1.90
C VAL A 14 10.61 6.91 3.38
N ASP A 15 9.56 7.61 3.75
CA ASP A 15 9.20 7.90 5.15
C ASP A 15 8.44 6.71 5.73
N ILE A 16 9.03 6.04 6.73
CA ILE A 16 8.40 4.89 7.41
C ILE A 16 8.11 5.25 8.86
N GLN A 17 6.87 5.01 9.28
CA GLN A 17 6.39 5.21 10.64
C GLN A 17 5.80 3.90 11.19
N SER A 18 6.08 3.61 12.46
CA SER A 18 5.48 2.48 13.18
C SER A 18 4.84 3.00 14.45
N GLU A 19 3.52 2.83 14.59
CA GLU A 19 2.77 3.19 15.79
C GLU A 19 2.26 1.95 16.53
N PRO A 20 2.34 1.90 17.87
CA PRO A 20 1.68 0.85 18.65
C PRO A 20 0.16 1.01 18.59
N LEU A 21 -0.55 -0.11 18.46
CA LEU A 21 -2.00 -0.18 18.63
C LEU A 21 -2.32 -0.97 19.91
N GLU A 22 -3.59 -1.00 20.33
CA GLU A 22 -3.98 -1.79 21.50
C GLU A 22 -3.59 -3.27 21.37
N GLY A 23 -2.99 -3.82 22.43
CA GLY A 23 -2.49 -5.19 22.48
C GLY A 23 -1.15 -5.37 21.76
N ARG A 24 -0.91 -6.56 21.20
CA ARG A 24 0.32 -6.89 20.46
C ARG A 24 0.21 -6.53 18.97
N ARG A 25 -0.31 -5.34 18.69
CA ARG A 25 -0.52 -4.84 17.32
C ARG A 25 0.32 -3.60 17.07
N ARG A 26 0.75 -3.43 15.83
CA ARG A 26 1.42 -2.22 15.34
C ARG A 26 0.83 -1.86 13.99
N ARG A 27 0.71 -0.57 13.70
CA ARG A 27 0.49 -0.09 12.33
C ARG A 27 1.81 0.41 11.78
N ILE A 28 2.12 -0.01 10.58
CA ILE A 28 3.25 0.49 9.79
C ILE A 28 2.65 1.34 8.68
N SER A 29 3.08 2.59 8.58
CA SER A 29 2.73 3.52 7.51
C SER A 29 4.01 3.85 6.75
N ALA A 30 3.96 3.81 5.42
CA ALA A 30 5.06 4.22 4.57
C ALA A 30 4.55 5.26 3.56
N ALA A 31 5.37 6.28 3.29
CA ALA A 31 5.09 7.31 2.30
C ALA A 31 6.34 7.56 1.45
N ILE A 32 6.13 7.85 0.17
CA ILE A 32 7.19 8.19 -0.79
C ILE A 32 6.70 9.32 -1.68
N ASN A 33 7.59 10.26 -1.99
CA ASN A 33 7.33 11.29 -2.98
C ASN A 33 7.71 10.76 -4.37
N ILE A 34 6.75 10.82 -5.30
CA ILE A 34 6.95 10.41 -6.69
C ILE A 34 6.81 11.65 -7.58
N SER A 35 7.84 11.94 -8.39
CA SER A 35 7.86 13.10 -9.29
C SER A 35 7.05 12.88 -10.57
N HIS A 36 5.79 12.46 -10.44
CA HIS A 36 4.85 12.25 -11.54
C HIS A 36 3.46 12.78 -11.19
N PRO A 37 2.62 13.11 -12.19
CA PRO A 37 1.24 13.54 -11.96
C PRO A 37 0.43 12.47 -11.21
N VAL A 38 -0.43 12.92 -10.30
CA VAL A 38 -1.29 12.03 -9.49
C VAL A 38 -2.17 11.17 -10.39
N GLU A 39 -2.65 11.72 -11.51
CA GLU A 39 -3.49 11.04 -12.47
C GLU A 39 -2.78 9.84 -13.10
N GLN A 40 -1.49 9.99 -13.43
CA GLN A 40 -0.69 8.90 -14.00
C GLN A 40 -0.47 7.79 -12.97
N ILE A 41 -0.17 8.15 -11.73
CA ILE A 41 -0.02 7.16 -10.65
C ILE A 41 -1.34 6.45 -10.37
N TRP A 42 -2.45 7.18 -10.39
CA TRP A 42 -3.78 6.61 -10.20
C TRP A 42 -4.15 5.60 -11.28
N GLN A 43 -3.80 5.87 -12.54
CA GLN A 43 -4.00 4.92 -13.64
C GLN A 43 -3.28 3.59 -13.38
N ILE A 44 -2.03 3.63 -12.91
CA ILE A 44 -1.26 2.42 -12.58
C ILE A 44 -1.90 1.68 -11.39
N LEU A 45 -2.26 2.39 -10.32
CA LEU A 45 -2.80 1.77 -9.10
C LEU A 45 -4.23 1.22 -9.27
N THR A 46 -4.95 1.64 -10.31
CA THR A 46 -6.32 1.18 -10.60
C THR A 46 -6.43 0.28 -11.83
N ASP A 47 -5.34 0.09 -12.57
CA ASP A 47 -5.20 -0.96 -13.56
C ASP A 47 -4.99 -2.32 -12.86
N TYR A 48 -6.05 -2.77 -12.20
CA TYR A 48 -6.01 -3.97 -11.36
C TYR A 48 -5.63 -5.23 -12.13
N ASP A 49 -5.86 -5.29 -13.44
CA ASP A 49 -5.56 -6.47 -14.25
C ASP A 49 -4.07 -6.53 -14.64
N HIS A 50 -3.35 -5.39 -14.62
CA HIS A 50 -1.90 -5.31 -14.86
C HIS A 50 -1.11 -4.92 -13.61
N LEU A 51 -1.76 -4.81 -12.45
CA LEU A 51 -1.12 -4.34 -11.22
C LEU A 51 0.05 -5.25 -10.79
N ALA A 52 -0.04 -6.55 -11.06
CA ALA A 52 1.01 -7.53 -10.78
C ALA A 52 2.32 -7.26 -11.56
N ASP A 53 2.26 -6.55 -12.70
CA ASP A 53 3.46 -6.19 -13.47
C ASP A 53 4.32 -5.14 -12.75
N PHE A 54 3.71 -4.38 -11.83
CA PHE A 54 4.36 -3.26 -11.14
C PHE A 54 4.66 -3.53 -9.67
N ILE A 55 3.85 -4.35 -8.99
CA ILE A 55 3.94 -4.54 -7.54
C ILE A 55 4.79 -5.78 -7.21
N PRO A 56 5.94 -5.63 -6.53
CA PRO A 56 6.74 -6.76 -6.10
C PRO A 56 5.96 -7.67 -5.15
N ASN A 57 6.11 -8.98 -5.31
CA ASN A 57 5.40 -10.00 -4.51
C ASN A 57 3.87 -9.96 -4.70
N LEU A 58 3.40 -9.55 -5.88
CA LEU A 58 2.03 -9.74 -6.34
C LEU A 58 2.09 -10.57 -7.62
N ALA A 59 1.87 -11.87 -7.51
CA ALA A 59 1.92 -12.80 -8.64
C ALA A 59 0.73 -12.62 -9.58
N GLU A 60 -0.46 -12.36 -9.02
CA GLU A 60 -1.69 -12.18 -9.81
C GLU A 60 -2.56 -11.09 -9.20
N SER A 61 -3.25 -10.35 -10.07
CA SER A 61 -4.29 -9.40 -9.69
C SER A 61 -5.32 -9.35 -10.81
N ARG A 62 -6.61 -9.54 -10.47
CA ARG A 62 -7.69 -9.49 -11.46
C ARG A 62 -9.00 -9.06 -10.85
N ARG A 63 -9.83 -8.41 -11.66
CA ARG A 63 -11.21 -8.09 -11.28
C ARG A 63 -12.08 -9.33 -11.29
N ILE A 64 -12.91 -9.48 -10.28
CA ILE A 64 -13.94 -10.51 -10.19
C ILE A 64 -15.30 -9.87 -9.97
N GLU A 65 -16.37 -10.63 -10.24
CA GLU A 65 -17.73 -10.12 -10.11
C GLU A 65 -18.02 -9.72 -8.66
N HIS A 66 -18.54 -8.50 -8.49
CA HIS A 66 -18.98 -8.01 -7.20
C HIS A 66 -20.49 -8.28 -7.03
N PRO A 67 -20.92 -8.97 -5.96
CA PRO A 67 -22.34 -9.34 -5.80
C PRO A 67 -23.30 -8.16 -5.62
N GLU A 68 -22.82 -7.03 -5.06
CA GLU A 68 -23.65 -5.86 -4.72
C GLU A 68 -23.10 -4.53 -5.29
N GLY A 69 -22.25 -4.59 -6.33
CA GLY A 69 -21.59 -3.41 -6.92
C GLY A 69 -20.32 -2.93 -6.20
N GLY A 70 -19.52 -2.07 -6.86
CA GLY A 70 -18.15 -1.75 -6.43
C GLY A 70 -17.12 -2.63 -7.14
N ILE A 71 -15.87 -2.55 -6.70
CA ILE A 71 -14.75 -3.28 -7.32
C ILE A 71 -14.33 -4.42 -6.39
N ARG A 72 -14.37 -5.65 -6.90
CA ARG A 72 -13.83 -6.82 -6.21
C ARG A 72 -12.62 -7.34 -6.94
N LEU A 73 -11.54 -7.58 -6.20
CA LEU A 73 -10.28 -8.06 -6.73
C LEU A 73 -9.92 -9.40 -6.12
N GLU A 74 -9.37 -10.28 -6.94
CA GLU A 74 -8.59 -11.43 -6.49
C GLU A 74 -7.11 -11.11 -6.67
N GLN A 75 -6.32 -11.34 -5.62
CA GLN A 75 -4.88 -11.08 -5.60
C GLN A 75 -4.13 -12.25 -4.97
N VAL A 76 -3.02 -12.65 -5.58
CA VAL A 76 -2.13 -13.74 -5.12
C VAL A 76 -0.72 -13.16 -5.00
N GLY A 77 -0.06 -13.37 -3.86
CA GLY A 77 1.28 -12.86 -3.57
C GLY A 77 2.33 -13.95 -3.39
#